data_AF-A0A2T4WYY3-F1
#
_entry.id   AF-A0A2T4WYY3-F1
#
_cell.length_a   1.000
_cell.length_b   1.000
_cell.length_c   1.000
_cell.angle_alpha   90.00
_cell.angle_beta   90.00
_cell.angle_gamma   90.00
#
_symmetry.space_group_name_H-M   'P 1'
#
loop_
_entity.id
_entity.type
_entity.pdbx_description
1 polymer ?
#
loop_
_entity_poly.entity_id
_entity_poly.type
_entity_poly.pdbx_seq_one_letter_code
_entity_poly.pdbx_strand_id
1 'polypeptide(L)'
;MLTKFFTIALIVLSTSCNSAQETVQETDGDTMNKEQSDNKAMDAQMLIDGFHIGELKQLKDSVCEFIILDLVTKAKFDPINISEDIYKSIRNDGEKVYYKYRPLRMMNRCNVANPISLIDIKKREG
;
A
#
# COMPACT_ATOMS: atom_id res chain seq x y z
N MET A 1 -4.32 25.34 -61.66
CA MET A 1 -3.39 26.37 -61.11
C MET A 1 -3.69 26.46 -59.62
N LEU A 2 -2.79 26.40 -58.65
CA LEU A 2 -1.36 26.12 -58.57
C LEU A 2 -1.18 25.69 -57.10
N THR A 3 -0.74 24.46 -56.86
CA THR A 3 -0.41 23.92 -55.52
C THR A 3 0.74 24.71 -54.89
N LYS A 4 0.68 24.98 -53.58
CA LYS A 4 1.88 25.35 -52.82
C LYS A 4 1.97 24.55 -51.52
N PHE A 5 2.89 23.60 -51.56
CA PHE A 5 3.48 22.90 -50.43
C PHE A 5 4.36 23.87 -49.63
N PHE A 6 4.30 23.80 -48.31
CA PHE A 6 5.40 24.24 -47.45
C PHE A 6 5.60 23.18 -46.37
N THR A 7 6.39 22.18 -46.74
CA THR A 7 7.09 21.28 -45.83
C THR A 7 8.18 22.06 -45.09
N ILE A 8 8.11 22.11 -43.77
CA ILE A 8 9.25 22.47 -42.92
C ILE A 8 9.61 21.22 -42.12
N ALA A 9 10.66 20.57 -42.60
CA ALA A 9 11.39 19.54 -41.88
C ALA A 9 12.24 20.20 -40.79
N LEU A 10 12.15 19.70 -39.56
CA LEU A 10 13.14 19.96 -38.52
C LEU A 10 13.62 18.60 -37.99
N ILE A 11 14.83 18.22 -38.40
CA ILE A 11 15.57 17.04 -37.97
C ILE A 11 16.70 17.53 -37.06
N VAL A 12 16.73 17.10 -35.79
CA VAL A 12 17.94 16.83 -34.96
C VAL A 12 17.48 15.87 -33.84
N LEU A 13 17.70 14.56 -33.89
CA LEU A 13 18.87 13.77 -33.47
C LEU A 13 19.28 13.94 -31.99
N SER A 14 18.84 12.99 -31.15
CA SER A 14 19.61 12.54 -30.00
C SER A 14 19.44 11.02 -29.82
N THR A 15 20.55 10.35 -30.03
CA THR A 15 20.83 8.91 -29.94
C THR A 15 20.52 8.33 -28.56
N SER A 16 19.55 7.40 -28.45
CA SER A 16 19.42 6.54 -27.28
C SER A 16 20.40 5.35 -27.42
N CYS A 17 21.23 5.22 -26.40
CA CYS A 17 22.30 4.24 -26.25
C CYS A 17 21.76 2.78 -26.31
N ASN A 18 22.40 1.95 -27.13
CA ASN A 18 22.24 0.50 -27.13
C ASN A 18 23.00 -0.04 -25.90
N SER A 19 22.28 -0.53 -24.89
CA SER A 19 22.89 -1.37 -23.87
C SER A 19 22.92 -2.81 -24.38
N ALA A 20 24.05 -3.47 -24.18
CA ALA A 20 24.43 -4.76 -24.74
C ALA A 20 23.37 -5.87 -24.59
N GLN A 21 23.28 -6.73 -25.61
CA GLN A 21 22.78 -8.09 -25.47
C GLN A 21 23.76 -8.85 -24.55
N GLU A 22 23.26 -9.31 -23.41
CA GLU A 22 23.76 -10.54 -22.81
C GLU A 22 22.73 -11.65 -22.97
N THR A 23 23.32 -12.81 -23.22
CA THR A 23 22.80 -14.09 -23.68
C THR A 23 21.76 -14.71 -22.75
N VAL A 24 20.85 -15.45 -23.37
CA VAL A 24 19.89 -16.39 -22.78
C VAL A 24 20.51 -17.22 -21.65
N GLN A 25 19.88 -17.17 -20.47
CA GLN A 25 19.67 -18.35 -19.65
C GLN A 25 18.17 -18.47 -19.39
N GLU A 26 17.55 -19.43 -20.07
CA GLU A 26 16.33 -20.06 -19.58
C GLU A 26 16.63 -20.64 -18.20
N THR A 27 15.87 -20.22 -17.20
CA THR A 27 15.55 -21.08 -16.07
C THR A 27 14.14 -20.72 -15.62
N ASP A 28 13.27 -21.71 -15.75
CA ASP A 28 11.91 -21.74 -15.24
C ASP A 28 11.80 -21.15 -13.83
N GLY A 29 10.79 -20.31 -13.65
CA GLY A 29 10.43 -19.71 -12.35
C GLY A 29 9.34 -18.65 -12.44
N ASP A 30 8.37 -18.82 -13.35
CA ASP A 30 7.20 -17.95 -13.50
C ASP A 30 6.23 -18.14 -12.33
N THR A 31 6.52 -17.53 -11.17
CA THR A 31 5.52 -17.32 -10.09
C THR A 31 5.80 -16.11 -9.18
N MET A 32 6.82 -15.27 -9.42
CA MET A 32 7.13 -14.15 -8.50
C MET A 32 6.71 -12.74 -8.96
N ASN A 33 6.12 -12.57 -10.15
CA ASN A 33 5.82 -11.24 -10.71
C ASN A 33 4.33 -10.86 -10.76
N LYS A 34 3.41 -11.79 -10.47
CA LYS A 34 1.98 -11.53 -10.60
C LYS A 34 1.39 -10.89 -9.34
N GLU A 35 1.73 -11.41 -8.15
CA GLU A 35 1.23 -10.91 -6.85
C GLU A 35 1.65 -9.45 -6.59
N GLN A 36 2.90 -9.09 -6.90
CA GLN A 36 3.39 -7.71 -6.73
C GLN A 36 2.70 -6.70 -7.68
N SER A 37 2.32 -7.14 -8.88
CA SER A 37 1.60 -6.32 -9.85
C SER A 37 0.13 -6.12 -9.46
N ASP A 38 -0.54 -7.21 -9.05
CA ASP A 38 -1.97 -7.21 -8.71
C ASP A 38 -2.22 -6.45 -7.39
N ASN A 39 -1.34 -6.60 -6.40
CA ASN A 39 -1.41 -5.83 -5.15
C ASN A 39 -1.23 -4.33 -5.38
N LYS A 40 -0.44 -3.91 -6.38
CA LYS A 40 -0.25 -2.48 -6.67
C LYS A 40 -1.52 -1.83 -7.24
N ALA A 41 -2.27 -2.52 -8.09
CA ALA A 41 -3.53 -2.03 -8.62
C ALA A 41 -4.61 -1.97 -7.52
N MET A 42 -4.69 -3.02 -6.68
CA MET A 42 -5.61 -3.04 -5.55
C MET A 42 -5.26 -1.98 -4.50
N ASP A 43 -3.98 -1.79 -4.18
CA ASP A 43 -3.50 -0.73 -3.29
C ASP A 43 -3.97 0.65 -3.77
N ALA A 44 -3.78 0.94 -5.06
CA ALA A 44 -4.20 2.21 -5.65
C ALA A 44 -5.72 2.41 -5.51
N GLN A 45 -6.52 1.37 -5.79
CA GLN A 45 -7.98 1.46 -5.64
C GLN A 45 -8.38 1.66 -4.18
N MET A 46 -7.80 0.91 -3.24
CA MET A 46 -8.12 1.03 -1.82
C MET A 46 -7.75 2.41 -1.27
N LEU A 47 -6.63 2.99 -1.71
CA LEU A 47 -6.24 4.37 -1.37
C LEU A 47 -7.24 5.40 -1.93
N ILE A 48 -7.69 5.25 -3.18
CA ILE A 48 -8.73 6.10 -3.79
C ILE A 48 -10.05 5.99 -3.02
N ASP A 49 -10.39 4.78 -2.58
CA ASP A 49 -11.58 4.52 -1.78
C ASP A 49 -11.46 5.09 -0.35
N GLY A 50 -10.30 5.62 0.03
CA GLY A 50 -10.03 6.26 1.31
C GLY A 50 -9.55 5.32 2.40
N PHE A 51 -9.10 4.11 2.05
CA PHE A 51 -8.38 3.25 2.98
C PHE A 51 -6.93 3.70 3.11
N HIS A 52 -6.35 3.40 4.26
CA HIS A 52 -4.93 3.44 4.54
C HIS A 52 -4.37 2.02 4.47
N ILE A 53 -3.06 1.90 4.27
CA ILE A 53 -2.36 0.62 4.25
C ILE A 53 -1.54 0.49 5.54
N GLY A 54 -1.80 -0.56 6.30
CA GLY A 54 -1.20 -0.78 7.60
C GLY A 54 -0.79 -2.22 7.86
N GLU A 55 -0.15 -2.41 9.01
CA GLU A 55 0.17 -3.72 9.56
C GLU A 55 -0.23 -3.77 11.03
N LEU A 56 -0.97 -4.80 11.42
CA LEU A 56 -1.32 -5.05 12.81
C LEU A 56 -0.09 -5.55 13.58
N LYS A 57 0.16 -4.95 14.73
CA LYS A 57 1.19 -5.38 15.67
C LYS A 57 0.56 -5.66 17.02
N GLN A 58 0.74 -6.88 17.51
CA GLN A 58 0.31 -7.27 18.85
C GLN A 58 1.33 -6.77 19.87
N LEU A 59 0.86 -6.04 20.87
CA LEU A 59 1.66 -5.59 22.00
C LEU A 59 1.32 -6.47 23.21
N LYS A 60 2.20 -7.44 23.49
CA LYS A 60 2.08 -8.26 24.71
C LYS A 60 2.22 -7.36 25.93
N ASP A 61 1.43 -7.66 26.96
CA ASP A 61 1.44 -6.96 28.25
C ASP A 61 1.18 -5.44 28.17
N SER A 62 0.48 -4.99 27.12
CA SER A 62 0.12 -3.58 26.91
C SER A 62 -1.38 -3.37 26.96
N VAL A 63 -1.79 -2.20 27.49
CA VAL A 63 -3.20 -1.78 27.52
C VAL A 63 -3.80 -1.67 26.11
N CYS A 64 -3.00 -1.38 25.09
CA CYS A 64 -3.50 -1.22 23.72
C CYS A 64 -3.72 -2.55 22.97
N GLU A 65 -3.27 -3.70 23.49
CA GLU A 65 -3.32 -5.07 22.88
C GLU A 65 -2.85 -5.20 21.42
N PHE A 66 -3.43 -4.45 20.49
CA PHE A 66 -3.05 -4.31 19.10
C PHE A 66 -2.86 -2.83 18.73
N ILE A 67 -1.87 -2.57 17.88
CA ILE A 67 -1.72 -1.28 17.21
C ILE A 67 -1.66 -1.49 15.69
N ILE A 68 -2.02 -0.47 14.93
CA ILE A 68 -1.80 -0.43 13.49
C ILE A 68 -0.59 0.47 13.21
N LEU A 69 0.43 -0.09 12.56
CA LEU A 69 1.52 0.69 11.96
C LEU A 69 1.11 1.09 10.54
N ASP A 70 0.92 2.38 10.31
CA ASP A 70 0.67 2.90 8.97
C ASP A 70 1.93 2.76 8.11
N LEU A 71 1.84 2.03 7.00
CA LEU A 71 3.01 1.69 6.20
C LEU A 71 3.52 2.88 5.36
N VAL A 72 2.71 3.93 5.16
CA VAL A 72 3.07 5.13 4.40
C VAL A 72 3.68 6.18 5.32
N THR A 73 2.94 6.59 6.35
CA THR A 73 3.29 7.68 7.27
C THR A 73 4.14 7.24 8.46
N LYS A 74 4.23 5.93 8.72
CA LYS A 74 4.86 5.34 9.90
C LYS A 74 4.22 5.73 11.23
N ALA A 75 3.05 6.37 11.19
CA ALA A 75 2.25 6.64 12.37
C ALA A 75 1.78 5.32 13.02
N LYS A 76 1.59 5.36 14.34
CA LYS A 76 1.10 4.23 15.13
C LYS A 76 -0.27 4.59 15.72
N PHE A 77 -1.24 3.71 15.51
CA PHE A 77 -2.61 3.93 15.93
C PHE A 77 -3.11 2.82 16.86
N ASP A 78 -3.84 3.21 17.91
CA ASP A 78 -4.53 2.31 18.83
C ASP A 78 -6.02 2.24 18.44
N PRO A 79 -6.46 1.18 17.73
CA PRO A 79 -7.87 0.98 17.40
C PRO A 79 -8.66 0.54 18.64
N ILE A 80 -9.37 1.46 19.27
CA ILE A 80 -10.06 1.20 20.56
C ILE A 80 -11.17 0.14 20.47
N ASN A 81 -11.70 -0.08 19.27
CA ASN A 81 -12.78 -1.02 18.99
C ASN A 81 -12.30 -2.31 18.29
N ILE A 82 -10.99 -2.56 18.19
CA ILE A 82 -10.46 -3.79 17.57
C ILE A 82 -10.92 -5.06 18.30
N SER A 83 -11.32 -4.94 19.56
CA SER A 83 -11.80 -6.05 20.37
C SER A 83 -13.18 -6.59 19.94
N GLU A 84 -13.94 -5.81 19.16
CA GLU A 84 -15.25 -6.20 18.64
C GLU A 84 -15.18 -7.48 17.79
N ASP A 85 -16.22 -8.31 17.85
CA ASP A 85 -16.24 -9.62 17.21
C ASP A 85 -16.09 -9.55 15.69
N ILE A 86 -16.57 -8.48 15.07
CA ILE A 86 -16.46 -8.23 13.62
C ILE A 86 -15.00 -8.16 13.14
N TYR A 87 -14.05 -7.87 14.03
CA TYR A 87 -12.63 -7.77 13.72
C TYR A 87 -11.83 -8.98 14.23
N LYS A 88 -12.48 -9.99 14.80
CA LYS A 88 -11.78 -11.15 15.37
C LYS A 88 -10.91 -11.90 14.36
N SER A 89 -11.37 -12.03 13.11
CA SER A 89 -10.66 -12.77 12.06
C SER A 89 -9.35 -12.11 11.60
N ILE A 90 -9.21 -10.80 11.80
CA ILE A 90 -8.05 -10.03 11.36
C ILE A 90 -7.04 -9.73 12.47
N ARG A 91 -7.39 -10.00 13.74
CA ARG A 91 -6.57 -9.72 14.94
C ARG A 91 -5.38 -10.69 15.09
N ASN A 92 -4.50 -10.71 14.09
CA ASN A 92 -3.28 -11.49 14.10
C ASN A 92 -2.07 -10.56 14.02
N ASP A 93 -1.00 -10.90 14.74
CA ASP A 93 0.26 -10.16 14.66
C ASP A 93 0.86 -10.28 13.26
N GLY A 94 1.32 -9.17 12.70
CA GLY A 94 1.90 -9.09 11.36
C GLY A 94 0.88 -9.06 10.21
N GLU A 95 -0.43 -9.07 10.51
CA GLU A 95 -1.45 -9.04 9.46
C GLU A 95 -1.41 -7.71 8.71
N LYS A 96 -1.23 -7.77 7.39
CA LYS A 96 -1.32 -6.59 6.51
C LYS A 96 -2.78 -6.27 6.29
N VAL A 97 -3.13 -4.99 6.42
CA VAL A 97 -4.52 -4.55 6.37
C VAL A 97 -4.71 -3.29 5.54
N TYR A 98 -5.86 -3.20 4.89
CA TYR A 98 -6.44 -1.94 4.48
C TYR A 98 -7.38 -1.46 5.59
N TYR A 99 -7.27 -0.22 6.04
CA TYR A 99 -8.06 0.27 7.16
C TYR A 99 -8.58 1.69 6.95
N LYS A 100 -9.81 1.94 7.42
CA LYS A 100 -10.44 3.26 7.52
C LYS A 100 -10.69 3.57 8.98
N TYR A 101 -10.48 4.81 9.35
CA TYR A 101 -10.64 5.21 10.74
C TYR A 101 -11.10 6.65 10.89
N ARG A 102 -11.57 6.95 12.09
CA ARG A 102 -11.71 8.32 12.58
C ARG A 102 -10.74 8.54 13.73
N PRO A 103 -9.98 9.65 13.74
CA PRO A 103 -9.15 10.00 14.88
C PRO A 103 -10.04 10.32 16.09
N LEU A 104 -9.62 9.91 17.28
CA LEU A 104 -10.31 10.22 18.52
C LEU A 104 -9.57 11.34 19.27
N ARG A 105 -10.32 12.26 19.87
CA ARG A 105 -9.77 13.34 20.70
C ARG A 105 -9.70 12.95 22.18
N MET A 106 -9.35 11.69 22.44
CA MET A 106 -9.20 11.18 23.81
C MET A 106 -7.72 11.05 24.18
N MET A 107 -7.45 10.92 25.47
CA MET A 107 -6.09 10.62 25.95
C MET A 107 -5.65 9.25 25.44
N ASN A 108 -4.38 9.13 25.08
CA ASN A 108 -3.82 7.86 24.61
C ASN A 108 -3.90 6.80 25.73
N ARG A 109 -4.41 5.61 25.40
CA ARG A 109 -4.42 4.44 26.31
C ARG A 109 -3.03 3.87 26.54
N CYS A 110 -2.16 4.02 25.55
CA CYS A 110 -0.74 3.68 25.63
C CYS A 110 0.11 4.80 25.06
N ASN A 111 1.33 4.87 25.57
CA ASN A 111 2.37 5.85 25.25
C ASN A 111 2.98 5.72 23.84
N VAL A 112 2.60 4.70 23.07
CA VAL A 112 3.23 4.38 21.78
C VAL A 112 2.35 4.61 20.56
N ALA A 113 1.05 4.89 20.74
CA ALA A 113 0.09 5.00 19.64
C ALA A 113 -1.05 5.98 19.96
N ASN A 114 -1.60 6.61 18.92
CA ASN A 114 -2.72 7.55 19.04
C ASN A 114 -4.06 6.82 18.87
N PRO A 115 -5.09 7.14 19.68
CA PRO A 115 -6.36 6.42 19.66
C PRO A 115 -7.18 6.75 18.41
N ILE A 116 -7.71 5.69 17.79
CA ILE A 116 -8.60 5.77 16.64
C ILE A 116 -9.81 4.86 16.84
N SER A 117 -10.89 5.11 16.13
CA SER A 117 -12.01 4.18 15.99
C SER A 117 -12.03 3.69 14.56
N LEU A 118 -11.94 2.37 14.39
CA LEU A 118 -12.04 1.72 13.08
C LEU A 118 -13.45 1.91 12.53
N ILE A 119 -13.50 2.29 11.25
CA ILE A 119 -14.72 2.37 10.46
C ILE A 119 -14.86 1.08 9.63
N ASP A 120 -13.77 0.67 8.99
CA ASP A 120 -13.70 -0.55 8.18
C ASP A 120 -12.24 -1.05 8.18
N ILE A 121 -12.06 -2.36 8.06
CA ILE A 121 -10.75 -2.99 8.00
C ILE A 121 -10.85 -4.32 7.26
N LYS A 122 -9.92 -4.53 6.33
CA LYS A 122 -9.87 -5.69 5.45
C LYS A 122 -8.46 -6.22 5.42
N LYS A 123 -8.32 -7.55 5.34
CA LYS A 123 -7.04 -8.19 5.09
C LYS A 123 -6.49 -7.74 3.73
N ARG A 124 -5.19 -7.45 3.68
CA ARG A 124 -4.44 -7.19 2.46
C ARG A 124 -3.65 -8.45 2.13
N GLU A 125 -4.04 -9.11 1.06
CA GLU A 125 -3.32 -10.29 0.59
C GLU A 125 -1.88 -9.89 0.18
N GLY A 126 -0.96 -10.83 0.41
CA GLY A 126 0.48 -10.62 0.38
C GLY A 126 1.02 -10.53 -1.04
#